data_AF-A0A6D2IZM9-F1
#
_entry.id   AF-A0A6D2IZM9-F1
#
_cell.length_a   1.000
_cell.length_b   1.000
_cell.length_c   1.000
_cell.angle_alpha   90.00
_cell.angle_beta   90.00
_cell.angle_gamma   90.00
#
_symmetry.space_group_name_H-M   'P 1'
#
loop_
_entity.id
_entity.type
_entity.pdbx_description
1 polymer ?
#
loop_
_entity_poly.entity_id
_entity_poly.type
_entity_poly.pdbx_seq_one_letter_code
_entity_poly.pdbx_strand_id
1 'polypeptide(L)'
;MAAESSSGIIPFPSSSLRFEHNCLTFQHQCLSTLYNSLPPGSWIIDSGATTHVCSDLALFSRVSPVSGVTVSLPNGIREPISHTGTVHISDSLVLHNVLHVPSFQFNLISVSSLLKDNNCSAHFYIDHCLIQESIQGLMIGKGLLMNNLYILDTRVNANFCESLLVDGHLWHQRLGHPSAAKLTDLTGTIDE
;
A
#
# COMPACT_ATOMS: atom_id res chain seq x y z
N MET A 1 -51.21 5.80 5.35
CA MET A 1 -50.80 5.18 4.07
C MET A 1 -49.45 5.78 3.71
N ALA A 2 -48.37 5.09 4.05
CA ALA A 2 -47.00 5.54 3.79
C ALA A 2 -46.65 5.22 2.34
N ALA A 3 -46.07 6.18 1.63
CA ALA A 3 -45.54 5.99 0.28
C ALA A 3 -44.38 4.99 0.33
N GLU A 4 -44.39 4.07 -0.62
CA GLU A 4 -43.41 3.01 -0.77
C GLU A 4 -41.99 3.58 -0.90
N SER A 5 -41.08 3.08 -0.05
CA SER A 5 -39.65 3.30 -0.18
C SER A 5 -39.17 2.53 -1.40
N SER A 6 -38.84 3.25 -2.48
CA SER A 6 -38.10 2.65 -3.58
C SER A 6 -36.69 2.34 -3.07
N SER A 7 -36.36 1.06 -3.00
CA SER A 7 -34.99 0.56 -2.83
C SER A 7 -34.19 0.90 -4.09
N GLY A 8 -33.82 2.17 -4.22
CA GLY A 8 -32.85 2.61 -5.21
C GLY A 8 -31.51 2.01 -4.84
N ILE A 9 -31.16 0.87 -5.44
CA ILE A 9 -29.75 0.52 -5.62
C ILE A 9 -29.20 1.61 -6.53
N ILE A 10 -28.60 2.64 -5.94
CA ILE A 10 -27.73 3.55 -6.69
C ILE A 10 -26.58 2.65 -7.14
N PRO A 11 -26.43 2.37 -8.45
CA PRO A 11 -25.24 1.67 -8.91
C PRO A 11 -24.09 2.61 -8.57
N PHE A 12 -23.17 2.20 -7.70
CA PHE A 12 -21.88 2.87 -7.63
C PHE A 12 -21.27 2.76 -9.03
N PRO A 13 -21.13 3.84 -9.81
CA PRO A 13 -20.51 3.75 -11.12
C PRO A 13 -19.01 3.79 -10.88
N SER A 14 -18.45 2.79 -10.19
CA SER A 14 -16.99 2.65 -10.12
C SER A 14 -16.50 2.03 -11.43
N SER A 15 -16.65 2.77 -12.53
CA SER A 15 -16.01 2.50 -13.83
C SER A 15 -14.93 3.54 -14.12
N SER A 16 -14.27 4.02 -13.06
CA SER A 16 -13.32 5.11 -13.16
C SER A 16 -12.07 4.69 -13.93
N LEU A 17 -11.68 3.41 -13.85
CA LEU A 17 -10.58 2.81 -14.63
C LEU A 17 -11.12 2.21 -15.94
N ARG A 18 -10.70 2.75 -17.09
CA ARG A 18 -11.05 2.24 -18.42
C ARG A 18 -9.82 2.13 -19.28
N PHE A 19 -9.64 1.04 -20.01
CA PHE A 19 -8.61 1.00 -21.05
C PHE A 19 -9.23 1.38 -22.40
N GLU A 20 -8.89 2.56 -22.89
CA GLU A 20 -9.38 3.11 -24.15
C GLU A 20 -8.20 3.70 -24.93
N HIS A 21 -8.21 3.57 -26.26
CA HIS A 21 -7.12 4.09 -27.12
C HIS A 21 -5.71 3.58 -26.77
N ASN A 22 -5.59 2.29 -26.41
CA ASN A 22 -4.34 1.68 -25.93
C ASN A 22 -3.78 2.32 -24.65
N CYS A 23 -4.63 3.02 -23.90
CA CYS A 23 -4.27 3.67 -22.64
C CYS A 23 -5.25 3.29 -21.53
N LEU A 24 -4.71 2.89 -20.39
CA LEU A 24 -5.46 2.85 -19.14
C LEU A 24 -5.84 4.29 -18.76
N THR A 25 -7.08 4.56 -18.39
CA THR A 25 -7.56 5.90 -18.06
C THR A 25 -8.27 5.86 -16.71
N PHE A 26 -7.98 6.82 -15.83
CA PHE A 26 -8.78 7.05 -14.62
C PHE A 26 -9.53 8.38 -14.77
N GLN A 27 -10.86 8.38 -14.74
CA GLN A 27 -11.67 9.60 -14.92
C GLN A 27 -11.31 10.41 -16.19
N HIS A 28 -11.08 9.74 -17.32
CA HIS A 28 -10.63 10.33 -18.61
C HIS A 28 -9.18 10.85 -18.63
N GLN A 29 -8.40 10.64 -17.57
CA GLN A 29 -6.96 10.91 -17.56
C GLN A 29 -6.19 9.64 -17.91
N CYS A 30 -5.39 9.69 -18.96
CA CYS A 30 -4.62 8.56 -19.46
C CYS A 30 -3.43 8.25 -18.55
N LEU A 31 -3.46 7.10 -17.87
CA LEU A 31 -2.38 6.55 -17.04
C LEU A 31 -1.05 6.43 -17.80
N SER A 32 -1.03 6.32 -19.13
CA SER A 32 0.26 6.32 -19.85
C SER A 32 1.00 7.67 -19.74
N THR A 33 0.30 8.78 -19.50
CA THR A 33 0.95 10.05 -19.10
C THR A 33 1.51 9.98 -17.68
N LEU A 34 0.94 9.12 -16.82
CA LEU A 34 1.42 8.89 -15.46
C LEU A 34 2.70 8.06 -15.41
N TYR A 35 2.92 7.15 -16.38
CA TYR A 35 4.20 6.44 -16.48
C TYR A 35 5.39 7.40 -16.57
N ASN A 36 5.23 8.53 -17.28
CA ASN A 36 6.27 9.55 -17.39
C ASN A 36 6.33 10.50 -16.18
N SER A 37 5.27 10.58 -15.37
CA SER A 37 5.22 11.47 -14.20
C SER A 37 5.50 10.76 -12.87
N LEU A 38 5.39 9.43 -12.85
CA LEU A 38 5.71 8.59 -11.70
C LEU A 38 7.16 8.11 -11.79
N PRO A 39 7.89 8.07 -10.66
CA PRO A 39 9.19 7.44 -10.62
C PRO A 39 9.13 5.99 -11.14
N PRO A 40 10.11 5.50 -11.91
CA PRO A 40 10.20 4.11 -12.30
C PRO A 40 10.11 3.18 -11.06
N GLY A 41 9.34 2.10 -11.17
CA GLY A 41 9.15 1.15 -10.07
C GLY A 41 8.15 1.59 -8.99
N SER A 42 7.45 2.71 -9.18
CA SER A 42 6.40 3.18 -8.24
C SER A 42 5.31 2.13 -8.03
N TRP A 43 4.80 2.07 -6.79
CA TRP A 43 3.69 1.20 -6.38
C TRP A 43 2.43 2.01 -6.18
N ILE A 44 1.39 1.69 -6.95
CA ILE A 44 0.05 2.29 -6.81
C ILE A 44 -0.72 1.46 -5.78
N ILE A 45 -1.29 2.13 -4.77
CA ILE A 45 -2.16 1.49 -3.79
C ILE A 45 -3.59 1.52 -4.34
N ASP A 46 -4.11 0.34 -4.66
CA ASP A 46 -5.35 0.19 -5.42
C ASP A 46 -6.33 -0.76 -4.70
N SER A 47 -7.49 -0.23 -4.30
CA SER A 47 -8.57 -1.03 -3.75
C SER A 47 -9.39 -1.78 -4.81
N GLY A 48 -9.29 -1.38 -6.07
CA GLY A 48 -9.93 -2.05 -7.21
C GLY A 48 -9.18 -3.28 -7.71
N ALA A 49 -7.90 -3.41 -7.36
CA ALA A 49 -7.11 -4.60 -7.66
C ALA A 49 -7.49 -5.76 -6.72
N THR A 50 -7.61 -6.96 -7.30
CA THR A 50 -7.88 -8.19 -6.55
C THR A 50 -6.62 -8.88 -6.02
N THR A 51 -5.46 -8.56 -6.58
CA THR A 51 -4.16 -9.13 -6.24
C THR A 51 -3.03 -8.15 -6.52
N HIS A 52 -1.88 -8.36 -5.90
CA HIS A 52 -0.68 -7.57 -6.16
C HIS A 52 -0.13 -7.89 -7.55
N VAL A 53 0.36 -6.86 -8.25
CA VAL A 53 0.98 -7.00 -9.57
C VAL A 53 2.32 -6.29 -9.57
N CYS A 54 3.33 -6.95 -10.14
CA CYS A 54 4.66 -6.38 -10.35
C CYS A 54 5.13 -6.65 -11.77
N SER A 55 5.68 -5.63 -12.40
CA SER A 55 6.20 -5.70 -13.77
C SER A 55 7.65 -6.19 -13.85
N ASP A 56 8.41 -6.02 -12.75
CA ASP A 56 9.84 -6.29 -12.70
C ASP A 56 10.14 -7.48 -11.78
N LEU A 57 10.65 -8.56 -12.36
CA LEU A 57 11.04 -9.76 -11.64
C LEU A 57 12.21 -9.51 -10.67
N ALA A 58 13.04 -8.48 -10.89
CA ALA A 58 14.16 -8.15 -10.01
C ALA A 58 13.72 -7.64 -8.63
N LEU A 59 12.47 -7.20 -8.47
CA LEU A 59 11.90 -6.76 -7.19
C LEU A 59 11.48 -7.92 -6.28
N PHE A 60 11.47 -9.16 -6.79
CA PHE A 60 11.03 -10.32 -6.01
C PHE A 60 12.17 -10.89 -5.17
N SER A 61 11.95 -11.04 -3.86
CA SER A 61 12.89 -11.75 -2.98
C SER A 61 12.76 -13.27 -3.10
N ARG A 62 11.55 -13.75 -3.45
CA ARG A 62 11.25 -15.15 -3.71
C ARG A 62 10.32 -15.26 -4.89
N VAL A 63 10.64 -16.18 -5.80
CA VAL A 63 9.86 -16.44 -7.02
C VAL A 63 9.51 -17.92 -7.08
N SER A 64 8.26 -18.20 -7.46
CA SER A 64 7.76 -19.54 -7.73
C SER A 64 7.10 -19.58 -9.11
N PRO A 65 7.41 -20.56 -9.97
CA PRO A 65 6.73 -20.71 -11.24
C PRO A 65 5.28 -21.14 -11.03
N VAL A 66 4.40 -20.68 -11.91
CA VAL A 66 2.98 -21.07 -11.94
C VAL A 66 2.55 -21.39 -13.36
N SER A 67 1.58 -22.30 -13.50
CA SER A 67 1.03 -22.70 -14.80
C SER A 67 -0.49 -22.71 -14.76
N GLY A 68 -1.14 -22.31 -15.86
CA GLY A 68 -2.60 -22.32 -15.97
C GLY A 68 -3.28 -21.17 -15.22
N VAL A 69 -2.53 -20.18 -14.73
CA VAL A 69 -3.08 -18.98 -14.11
C VAL A 69 -3.07 -17.83 -15.12
N THR A 70 -4.18 -17.09 -15.18
CA THR A 70 -4.31 -15.90 -16.02
C THR A 70 -4.75 -14.72 -15.18
N VAL A 71 -4.25 -13.53 -15.49
CA VAL A 71 -4.73 -12.27 -14.94
C VAL A 71 -5.63 -11.57 -15.97
N SER A 72 -6.76 -11.03 -15.52
CA SER A 72 -7.59 -10.16 -16.35
C SER A 72 -7.11 -8.73 -16.20
N LEU A 73 -6.62 -8.15 -17.29
CA LEU A 73 -6.17 -6.77 -17.31
C LEU A 73 -7.35 -5.82 -17.56
N PRO A 74 -7.23 -4.53 -17.20
CA PRO A 74 -8.29 -3.53 -17.41
C PRO A 74 -8.68 -3.31 -18.89
N ASN A 75 -7.86 -3.80 -19.82
CA ASN A 75 -8.14 -3.83 -21.26
C ASN A 75 -9.03 -5.00 -21.71
N GLY A 76 -9.50 -5.82 -20.77
CA GLY A 76 -10.27 -7.02 -21.06
C GLY A 76 -9.44 -8.19 -21.58
N ILE A 77 -8.13 -8.00 -21.80
CA ILE A 77 -7.22 -9.07 -22.18
C ILE A 77 -6.94 -9.93 -20.95
N ARG A 78 -6.96 -11.24 -21.15
CA ARG A 78 -6.50 -12.21 -20.17
C ARG A 78 -5.10 -12.62 -20.54
N GLU A 79 -4.13 -12.31 -19.68
CA GLU A 79 -2.74 -12.69 -19.91
C GLU A 79 -2.33 -13.85 -19.01
N PRO A 80 -1.64 -14.88 -19.56
CA PRO A 80 -1.07 -15.93 -18.75
C PRO A 80 0.06 -15.35 -17.90
N ILE A 81 0.10 -15.73 -16.62
CA ILE A 81 1.23 -15.42 -15.76
C ILE A 81 2.13 -16.65 -15.64
N SER A 82 3.43 -16.42 -15.59
CA SER A 82 4.44 -17.48 -15.47
C SER A 82 5.00 -17.61 -14.05
N HIS A 83 4.93 -16.54 -13.25
CA HIS A 83 5.53 -16.49 -11.94
C HIS A 83 4.64 -15.76 -10.94
N THR A 84 4.70 -16.22 -9.69
CA THR A 84 4.23 -15.49 -8.52
C THR A 84 5.33 -15.46 -7.47
N GLY A 85 5.21 -14.61 -6.46
CA GLY A 85 6.23 -14.57 -5.42
C GLY A 85 5.99 -13.58 -4.31
N THR A 86 7.09 -13.21 -3.67
CA THR A 86 7.11 -12.27 -2.54
C THR A 86 7.98 -11.09 -2.91
N VAL A 87 7.48 -9.88 -2.62
CA VAL A 87 8.19 -8.62 -2.81
C VAL A 87 8.30 -7.94 -1.45
N HIS A 88 9.52 -7.58 -1.06
CA HIS A 88 9.76 -6.77 0.13
C HIS A 88 9.85 -5.31 -0.29
N ILE A 89 8.88 -4.51 0.12
CA ILE A 89 8.96 -3.06 -0.07
C ILE A 89 9.84 -2.46 1.02
N SER A 90 9.64 -2.93 2.26
CA SER A 90 10.46 -2.65 3.43
C SER A 90 10.50 -3.88 4.34
N ASP A 91 11.24 -3.78 5.45
CA ASP A 91 11.27 -4.84 6.47
C ASP A 91 9.90 -5.07 7.11
N SER A 92 9.06 -4.03 7.15
CA SER A 92 7.74 -4.05 7.77
C SER A 92 6.58 -4.17 6.78
N LEU A 93 6.83 -4.04 5.48
CA LEU A 93 5.82 -4.09 4.42
C LEU A 93 6.21 -5.13 3.37
N VAL A 94 5.63 -6.32 3.50
CA VAL A 94 5.88 -7.46 2.63
C VAL A 94 4.61 -7.81 1.85
N LEU A 95 4.76 -7.92 0.53
CA LEU A 95 3.69 -8.31 -0.36
C LEU A 95 3.85 -9.79 -0.72
N HIS A 96 2.86 -10.59 -0.37
CA HIS A 96 2.81 -12.01 -0.69
C HIS A 96 1.96 -12.25 -1.94
N ASN A 97 2.17 -13.41 -2.59
CA ASN A 97 1.40 -13.86 -3.74
C ASN A 97 1.35 -12.84 -4.90
N VAL A 98 2.43 -12.06 -5.08
CA VAL A 98 2.53 -11.03 -6.11
C VAL A 98 2.58 -11.69 -7.47
N LEU A 99 1.76 -11.24 -8.42
CA LEU A 99 1.79 -11.72 -9.80
C LEU A 99 2.86 -10.97 -10.60
N HIS A 100 3.73 -11.70 -11.29
CA HIS A 100 4.64 -11.09 -12.25
C HIS A 100 3.95 -10.94 -13.61
N VAL A 101 3.76 -9.70 -14.05
CA VAL A 101 3.07 -9.37 -15.30
C VAL A 101 3.91 -8.33 -16.07
N PRO A 102 4.88 -8.76 -16.89
CA PRO A 102 5.86 -7.85 -17.52
C PRO A 102 5.23 -6.90 -18.55
N SER A 103 4.07 -7.25 -19.11
CA SER A 103 3.29 -6.42 -20.02
C SER A 103 2.56 -5.26 -19.32
N PHE A 104 2.40 -5.33 -18.00
CA PHE A 104 1.67 -4.34 -17.22
C PHE A 104 2.63 -3.28 -16.70
N GLN A 105 2.45 -2.02 -17.11
CA GLN A 105 3.46 -0.97 -16.90
C GLN A 105 3.48 -0.37 -15.48
N PHE A 106 2.64 -0.86 -14.56
CA PHE A 106 2.51 -0.32 -13.21
C PHE A 106 2.60 -1.44 -12.17
N ASN A 107 3.20 -1.14 -11.01
CA ASN A 107 3.14 -2.06 -9.87
C ASN A 107 1.92 -1.70 -9.02
N LEU A 108 1.14 -2.71 -8.61
CA LEU A 108 -0.09 -2.53 -7.84
C LEU A 108 -0.01 -3.21 -6.48
N ILE A 109 -0.38 -2.46 -5.45
CA ILE A 109 -0.72 -2.99 -4.13
C ILE A 109 -2.24 -3.13 -4.05
N SER A 110 -2.73 -4.36 -4.16
CA SER A 110 -4.12 -4.67 -3.80
C SER A 110 -4.33 -4.42 -2.31
N VAL A 111 -5.19 -3.46 -1.97
CA VAL A 111 -5.54 -3.18 -0.57
C VAL A 111 -6.16 -4.44 0.05
N SER A 112 -7.07 -5.10 -0.66
CA SER A 112 -7.77 -6.27 -0.13
C SER A 112 -6.84 -7.47 0.13
N SER A 113 -5.78 -7.63 -0.66
CA SER A 113 -4.76 -8.67 -0.47
C SER A 113 -3.80 -8.28 0.65
N LEU A 114 -3.37 -7.02 0.68
CA LEU A 114 -2.48 -6.49 1.71
C LEU A 114 -3.05 -6.72 3.11
N LEU A 115 -4.31 -6.33 3.34
CA LEU A 115 -4.98 -6.41 4.64
C LEU A 115 -5.29 -7.84 5.09
N LYS A 116 -5.36 -8.80 4.16
CA LYS A 116 -5.56 -10.22 4.49
C LYS A 116 -4.27 -10.90 4.91
N ASP A 117 -3.18 -10.57 4.22
CA ASP A 117 -1.90 -11.25 4.39
C ASP A 117 -1.04 -10.60 5.50
N ASN A 118 -1.25 -9.31 5.75
CA ASN A 118 -0.57 -8.57 6.80
C ASN A 118 -1.62 -8.14 7.83
N ASN A 119 -1.39 -8.42 9.12
CA ASN A 119 -2.26 -7.98 10.22
C ASN A 119 -2.18 -6.45 10.37
N CYS A 120 -2.80 -5.73 9.45
CA CYS A 120 -2.70 -4.28 9.29
C CYS A 120 -4.04 -3.67 8.87
N SER A 121 -4.10 -2.34 8.91
CA SER A 121 -5.21 -1.53 8.41
C SER A 121 -4.70 -0.51 7.39
N ALA A 122 -5.59 -0.06 6.50
CA ALA A 122 -5.33 1.01 5.56
C ALA A 122 -6.33 2.15 5.78
N HIS A 123 -5.82 3.38 5.95
CA HIS A 123 -6.60 4.58 6.20
C HIS A 123 -6.39 5.57 5.06
N PHE A 124 -7.46 5.96 4.37
CA PHE A 124 -7.40 6.89 3.24
C PHE A 124 -7.89 8.28 3.67
N TYR A 125 -7.09 9.29 3.35
CA TYR A 125 -7.33 10.70 3.57
C TYR A 125 -7.31 11.45 2.24
N ILE A 126 -7.65 12.74 2.24
CA ILE A 126 -7.79 13.52 1.00
C ILE A 126 -6.53 13.56 0.14
N ASP A 127 -5.35 13.54 0.75
CA ASP A 127 -4.05 13.76 0.09
C ASP A 127 -3.03 12.65 0.36
N HIS A 128 -3.39 11.65 1.16
CA HIS A 128 -2.50 10.54 1.51
C HIS A 128 -3.27 9.32 2.01
N CYS A 129 -2.58 8.19 2.13
CA CYS A 129 -3.08 7.04 2.88
C CYS A 129 -1.98 6.49 3.79
N LEU A 130 -2.40 5.81 4.86
CA LEU A 130 -1.53 5.20 5.85
C LEU A 130 -1.81 3.70 5.90
N ILE A 131 -0.74 2.91 5.98
CA ILE A 131 -0.80 1.48 6.26
C ILE A 131 -0.22 1.29 7.65
N GLN A 132 -1.02 0.74 8.56
CA GLN A 132 -0.69 0.65 9.98
C GLN A 132 -0.78 -0.80 10.45
N GLU A 133 0.26 -1.27 11.13
CA GLU A 133 0.29 -2.58 11.77
C GLU A 133 -0.68 -2.60 12.97
N SER A 134 -1.46 -3.68 13.10
CA SER A 134 -2.63 -3.70 13.99
C SER A 134 -2.30 -3.92 15.47
N ILE A 135 -1.15 -4.48 15.83
CA ILE A 135 -0.79 -4.81 17.22
C ILE A 135 -0.25 -3.57 17.95
N GLN A 136 0.75 -2.91 17.38
CA GLN A 136 1.44 -1.78 17.98
C GLN A 136 1.00 -0.44 17.39
N GLY A 137 0.20 -0.46 16.31
CA GLY A 137 -0.20 0.76 15.63
C GLY A 137 0.95 1.42 14.88
N LEU A 138 1.99 0.67 14.50
CA LEU A 138 3.13 1.24 13.79
C LEU A 138 2.76 1.58 12.35
N MET A 139 3.17 2.76 11.87
CA MET A 139 3.05 3.10 10.45
C MET A 139 4.09 2.31 9.67
N ILE A 140 3.62 1.35 8.87
CA ILE A 140 4.48 0.48 8.04
C ILE A 140 4.50 0.89 6.57
N GLY A 141 3.64 1.83 6.18
CA GLY A 141 3.64 2.40 4.85
C GLY A 141 2.84 3.70 4.79
N LYS A 142 3.20 4.56 3.85
CA LYS A 142 2.50 5.81 3.55
C LYS A 142 2.37 5.96 2.05
N GLY A 143 1.17 6.23 1.57
CA GLY A 143 0.92 6.63 0.19
C GLY A 143 0.66 8.14 0.10
N LEU A 144 1.18 8.80 -0.92
CA LEU A 144 0.87 10.21 -1.23
C LEU A 144 -0.02 10.27 -2.45
N LEU A 145 -0.98 11.20 -2.45
CA LEU A 145 -1.81 11.45 -3.63
C LEU A 145 -0.97 12.16 -4.70
N MET A 146 -0.79 11.50 -5.84
CA MET A 146 -0.15 12.05 -7.03
C MET A 146 -1.04 11.76 -8.23
N ASN A 147 -1.50 12.80 -8.91
CA ASN A 147 -2.36 12.69 -10.09
C ASN A 147 -3.60 11.78 -9.85
N ASN A 148 -4.28 11.95 -8.71
CA ASN A 148 -5.45 11.18 -8.28
C ASN A 148 -5.19 9.69 -7.97
N LEU A 149 -3.93 9.28 -7.82
CA LEU A 149 -3.55 7.95 -7.38
C LEU A 149 -2.78 8.03 -6.07
N TYR A 150 -2.99 7.07 -5.18
CA TYR A 150 -2.14 6.92 -3.99
C TYR A 150 -0.89 6.15 -4.38
N ILE A 151 0.24 6.83 -4.37
CA ILE A 151 1.55 6.26 -4.71
C ILE A 151 2.31 6.03 -3.42
N LEU A 152 2.76 4.80 -3.20
CA LEU A 152 3.52 4.45 -2.03
C LEU A 152 4.83 5.24 -1.98
N ASP A 153 5.07 5.91 -0.85
CA ASP A 153 6.30 6.62 -0.58
C ASP A 153 7.36 5.64 -0.06
N THR A 154 8.20 5.15 -0.96
CA THR A 154 9.29 4.21 -0.63
C THR A 154 10.49 4.89 0.04
N ARG A 155 10.52 6.24 0.13
CA ARG A 155 11.59 6.98 0.82
C ARG A 155 11.51 6.85 2.34
N VAL A 156 10.39 6.35 2.86
CA VAL A 156 10.16 6.11 4.29
C VAL A 156 11.10 5.01 4.83
N ASN A 157 11.80 4.28 3.95
CA ASN A 157 12.73 3.21 4.32
C ASN A 157 14.14 3.68 4.77
N ALA A 158 14.37 4.99 4.91
CA ALA A 158 15.55 5.51 5.59
C ALA A 158 15.16 5.95 7.01
N ASN A 159 15.26 5.03 7.96
CA ASN A 159 15.20 5.31 9.40
C ASN A 159 13.82 5.70 9.96
N PHE A 160 12.87 4.77 9.96
CA PHE A 160 11.90 4.71 11.07
C PHE A 160 12.41 3.81 12.22
N CYS A 161 13.71 3.90 12.47
CA CYS A 161 14.19 4.01 13.83
C CYS A 161 14.67 5.45 13.94
N GLU A 162 13.76 6.40 14.11
CA GLU A 162 14.09 7.47 15.05
C GLU A 162 14.25 6.69 16.35
N SER A 163 15.48 6.28 16.66
CA SER A 163 15.82 5.93 18.03
C SER A 163 15.27 7.13 18.79
N LEU A 164 14.21 6.92 19.55
CA LEU A 164 13.84 7.85 20.59
C LEU A 164 15.09 7.87 21.44
N LEU A 165 16.03 8.77 21.14
CA LEU A 165 16.95 9.26 22.14
C LEU A 165 16.01 9.65 23.24
N VAL A 166 15.98 8.82 24.28
CA VAL A 166 15.03 8.96 25.37
C VAL A 166 15.34 10.31 25.96
N ASP A 167 14.61 11.33 25.49
CA ASP A 167 14.79 12.67 25.98
C ASP A 167 14.10 12.67 27.34
N GLY A 168 14.91 12.47 28.37
CA GLY A 168 14.45 12.52 29.75
C GLY A 168 13.69 13.81 30.04
N HIS A 169 13.95 14.90 29.29
CA HIS A 169 13.20 16.14 29.39
C HIS A 169 11.78 16.02 28.83
N LEU A 170 11.60 15.39 27.68
CA LEU A 170 10.29 15.14 27.08
C LEU A 170 9.43 14.20 27.96
N TRP A 171 10.03 13.16 28.54
CA TRP A 171 9.36 12.30 29.50
C TRP A 171 9.03 13.02 30.81
N HIS A 172 9.91 13.88 31.29
CA HIS A 172 9.67 14.74 32.46
C HIS A 172 8.45 15.65 32.26
N GLN A 173 8.25 16.19 31.05
CA GLN A 173 7.09 17.01 30.74
C GLN A 173 5.79 16.19 30.57
N ARG A 174 5.84 15.02 29.91
CA ARG A 174 4.65 14.19 29.64
C ARG A 174 4.12 13.44 30.87
N LEU A 175 5.00 13.03 31.78
CA LEU A 175 4.64 12.25 32.97
C LEU A 175 4.42 13.12 34.23
N GLY A 176 4.46 14.45 34.10
CA GLY A 176 4.16 15.36 35.20
C GLY A 176 5.29 15.52 36.23
N HIS A 177 6.47 15.89 35.76
CA HIS A 177 7.68 16.14 36.55
C HIS A 177 8.22 14.96 37.40
N PRO A 178 8.30 13.72 36.89
CA PRO A 178 9.02 12.66 37.59
C PRO A 178 10.48 13.05 37.81
N SER A 179 11.05 12.69 38.96
CA SER A 179 12.44 12.97 39.30
C SER A 179 13.40 12.27 38.34
N ALA A 180 14.57 12.87 38.12
CA ALA A 180 15.60 12.31 37.23
C ALA A 180 15.99 10.86 37.61
N ALA A 181 16.03 10.54 38.91
CA ALA A 181 16.30 9.21 39.42
C ALA A 181 15.22 8.17 39.04
N LYS A 182 13.97 8.60 38.83
CA LYS A 182 12.88 7.70 38.43
C LYS A 182 12.83 7.46 36.92
N LEU A 183 13.42 8.38 36.14
CA LEU A 183 13.60 8.22 34.70
C LEU A 183 14.70 7.21 34.38
N THR A 184 15.78 7.16 35.17
CA THR A 184 16.87 6.19 34.99
C THR A 184 16.42 4.75 35.22
N ASP A 185 15.50 4.51 36.14
CA ASP A 185 14.91 3.18 36.39
C ASP A 185 14.01 2.70 35.22
N LEU A 186 13.36 3.63 34.51
CA LEU A 186 12.50 3.31 33.35
C LEU A 186 13.31 3.06 32.08
N THR A 187 14.49 3.66 31.96
CA THR A 187 15.40 3.41 30.82
C THR A 187 16.18 2.12 30.96
N GLY A 188 16.37 1.61 32.18
CA GLY A 188 17.10 0.36 32.44
C GLY A 188 16.31 -0.92 32.18
N THR A 189 15.03 -0.83 31.79
CA THR A 189 14.14 -2.00 31.60
C THR A 189 13.98 -2.45 30.15
N ILE A 190 14.77 -1.92 29.20
CA ILE A 190 14.69 -2.27 27.76
C ILE A 190 15.95 -2.99 27.24
N ASP A 191 16.99 -3.17 28.06
CA ASP A 191 18.21 -3.92 27.68
C ASP A 191 18.32 -5.28 28.38
N GLU A 192 17.23 -6.08 28.41
CA GLU A 192 17.28 -7.56 28.51
C GLU A 192 16.26 -8.22 27.58
#